data_AF-A0A812SLL9-F1
#
_entry.id   AF-A0A812SLL9-F1
#
_cell.length_a   1.000
_cell.length_b   1.000
_cell.length_c   1.000
_cell.angle_alpha   90.00
_cell.angle_beta   90.00
_cell.angle_gamma   90.00
#
_symmetry.space_group_name_H-M   'P 1'
#
loop_
_entity.id
_entity.type
_entity.pdbx_description
1 polymer ?
#
loop_
_entity_poly.entity_id
_entity_poly.type
_entity_poly.pdbx_seq_one_letter_code
_entity_poly.pdbx_strand_id
1 'polypeptide(L)'
;MDLSRIASLPEKVKVDLALAFLSTLLGRRHQSLLRLAERLDVEPGDDSPTSLDTGSPEVKLREALDSHVSTAFAGMVRLLGFGDAKREAKVTELASTYLKVGHGTPFVAQAHRRQTFNRSAIFAQCCRAMTQRTALDEVDAKGSFKRTDATYRNVIEEGGRFEPAWGRYHLYVALACPWADGTLAALYLKGLEHVIGFSVVHPTWQRSRPENPNDMHCGWAFRNPGDPPLANSLGFGRFECDDALVADVVNNCKFVRDLYEKSNDKTGKYSTPVLWDKKEGTIVNNESMDILKMFNTKFNKFAKNPELDLFPAHLAKAAEEANAWIYPNINNGVYRCGFAKTQEAYDIAVKDLAGALDKAENLLAKQRYVCGDTFTFMDLRLFMTLVRFDPVYVVYFKTNVGTIEMNYPNLFNYIKDIYQFGNMSKAINMRHIKMHYFTSHPDLNKFAIIPKGRDMDLAGPHNRGKGGKAVEVSCWAKVMELISPSPK
;
A
#
# COMPACT_ATOMS: atom_id res chain seq x y z
N MET A 1 28.38 31.87 18.31
CA MET A 1 27.01 31.32 18.25
C MET A 1 26.71 30.74 19.60
N ASP A 2 25.60 31.12 20.21
CA ASP A 2 25.14 30.50 21.45
C ASP A 2 24.66 29.06 21.15
N LEU A 3 25.46 28.07 21.56
CA LEU A 3 25.20 26.66 21.28
C LEU A 3 23.93 26.15 21.96
N SER A 4 23.51 26.78 23.07
CA SER A 4 22.27 26.44 23.78
C SER A 4 21.03 26.73 22.93
N ARG A 5 21.06 27.82 22.15
CA ARG A 5 19.98 28.19 21.23
C ARG A 5 19.87 27.23 20.04
N ILE A 6 20.99 26.66 19.60
CA ILE A 6 21.02 25.69 18.49
C ILE A 6 20.43 24.35 18.94
N ALA A 7 20.79 23.89 20.14
CA ALA A 7 20.22 22.68 20.72
C ALA A 7 18.71 22.78 20.95
N SER A 8 18.18 23.99 21.20
CA SER A 8 16.74 24.25 21.36
C SER A 8 15.96 24.40 20.05
N LEU A 9 16.60 24.34 18.88
CA LEU A 9 15.90 24.45 17.60
C LEU A 9 14.94 23.27 17.39
N PRO A 10 13.80 23.47 16.70
CA PRO A 10 12.97 22.36 16.28
C PRO A 10 13.77 21.35 15.46
N GLU A 11 13.55 20.06 15.69
CA GLU A 11 14.30 18.98 15.03
C GLU A 11 14.25 19.06 13.50
N LYS A 12 13.11 19.46 12.93
CA LYS A 12 12.99 19.76 11.49
C LYS A 12 14.00 20.81 11.02
N VAL A 13 14.14 21.90 11.77
CA VAL A 13 15.08 22.98 11.44
C VAL A 13 16.52 22.47 11.55
N LYS A 14 16.84 21.61 12.52
CA LYS A 14 18.15 20.95 12.62
C LYS A 14 18.44 20.06 11.41
N VAL A 15 17.48 19.26 10.97
CA VAL A 15 17.61 18.44 9.75
C VAL A 15 17.82 19.33 8.52
N ASP A 16 17.01 20.38 8.34
CA ASP A 16 17.14 21.31 7.21
C ASP A 16 18.51 22.00 7.20
N LEU A 17 19.02 22.41 8.36
CA LEU A 17 20.36 22.96 8.53
C LEU A 17 21.45 21.94 8.19
N ALA A 18 21.33 20.70 8.67
CA ALA A 18 22.26 19.62 8.36
C ALA A 18 22.31 19.36 6.85
N LEU A 19 21.16 19.29 6.18
CA LEU A 19 21.07 19.06 4.74
C LEU A 19 21.61 20.23 3.91
N ALA A 20 21.33 21.47 4.32
CA ALA A 20 21.91 22.66 3.69
C ALA A 20 23.45 22.68 3.83
N PHE A 21 23.95 22.27 4.99
CA PHE A 21 25.38 22.17 5.25
C PHE A 21 26.04 21.06 4.40
N LEU A 22 25.47 19.87 4.35
CA LEU A 22 25.95 18.77 3.51
C LEU A 22 25.95 19.14 2.02
N SER A 23 24.89 19.79 1.55
CA SER A 23 24.82 20.30 0.17
C SER A 23 25.95 21.28 -0.15
N THR A 24 26.31 22.13 0.81
CA THR A 24 27.42 23.08 0.67
C THR A 24 28.76 22.35 0.60
N LEU A 25 28.98 21.36 1.48
CA LEU A 25 30.19 20.55 1.51
C LEU A 25 30.40 19.76 0.21
N LEU A 26 29.35 19.09 -0.29
CA LEU A 26 29.38 18.35 -1.55
C LEU A 26 29.61 19.28 -2.75
N GLY A 27 29.02 20.48 -2.76
CA GLY A 27 29.27 21.49 -3.79
C GLY A 27 30.73 21.95 -3.81
N ARG A 28 31.33 22.21 -2.64
CA ARG A 28 32.76 22.56 -2.52
C ARG A 28 33.67 21.42 -2.98
N ARG A 29 33.36 20.18 -2.57
CA ARG A 29 34.05 18.98 -3.02
C ARG A 29 34.03 18.87 -4.55
N HIS A 30 32.87 19.01 -5.17
CA HIS A 30 32.71 18.94 -6.62
C HIS A 30 33.53 20.03 -7.34
N GLN A 31 33.50 21.28 -6.86
CA GLN A 31 34.32 22.37 -7.40
C GLN A 31 35.83 22.15 -7.24
N SER A 32 36.27 21.49 -6.16
CA SER A 32 37.67 21.12 -5.98
C SER A 32 38.10 19.99 -6.94
N LEU A 33 37.21 19.03 -7.21
CA LEU A 33 37.47 17.95 -8.16
C LEU A 33 37.50 18.46 -9.61
N LEU A 34 36.60 19.37 -9.99
CA LEU A 34 36.60 20.00 -11.32
C LEU A 34 37.88 20.77 -11.60
N ARG A 35 38.31 21.63 -10.66
CA ARG A 35 39.58 22.38 -10.78
C ARG A 35 40.81 21.47 -10.86
N LEU A 36 40.73 20.26 -10.33
CA LEU A 36 41.78 19.27 -10.47
C LEU A 36 41.75 18.61 -11.85
N ALA A 37 40.57 18.22 -12.33
CA ALA A 37 40.40 17.65 -13.67
C ALA A 37 40.89 18.62 -14.76
N GLU A 38 40.56 19.90 -14.64
CA GLU A 38 41.06 20.98 -15.53
C GLU A 38 42.59 21.09 -15.53
N ARG A 39 43.25 20.85 -14.40
CA ARG A 39 44.73 20.90 -14.31
C ARG A 39 45.42 19.65 -14.87
N LEU A 40 44.68 18.57 -15.01
CA LEU A 40 45.17 17.29 -15.53
C LEU A 40 44.95 17.17 -17.06
N ASP A 41 44.44 18.22 -17.70
CA ASP A 41 44.20 18.31 -19.15
C ASP A 41 43.31 17.18 -19.70
N VAL A 42 42.31 16.76 -18.90
CA VAL A 42 41.39 15.69 -19.26
C VAL A 42 40.07 16.29 -19.77
N GLU A 43 39.80 16.09 -21.07
CA GLU A 43 38.60 16.57 -21.75
C GLU A 43 37.30 15.89 -21.25
N PRO A 44 36.14 16.58 -21.25
CA PRO A 44 34.86 15.97 -20.90
C PRO A 44 34.44 14.95 -21.96
N GLY A 45 34.48 13.66 -21.62
CA GLY A 45 34.02 12.56 -22.50
C GLY A 45 35.04 11.46 -22.78
N ASP A 46 36.24 11.53 -22.20
CA ASP A 46 37.17 10.41 -22.24
C ASP A 46 36.76 9.31 -21.23
N ASP A 47 36.04 8.30 -21.73
CA ASP A 47 35.67 7.08 -21.00
C ASP A 47 36.81 6.04 -20.97
N SER A 48 38.03 6.39 -21.39
CA SER A 48 39.16 5.47 -21.30
C SER A 48 39.41 5.08 -19.84
N PRO A 49 39.58 3.78 -19.54
CA PRO A 49 39.88 3.33 -18.20
C PRO A 49 41.35 3.63 -17.94
N THR A 50 41.69 4.87 -17.63
CA THR A 50 42.85 5.09 -16.78
C THR A 50 42.47 4.54 -15.41
N SER A 51 42.73 3.24 -15.21
CA SER A 51 42.73 2.63 -13.89
C SER A 51 43.77 3.36 -13.06
N LEU A 52 43.36 4.44 -12.40
CA LEU A 52 44.19 5.14 -11.43
C LEU A 52 44.54 4.08 -10.38
N ASP A 53 45.82 3.77 -10.29
CA ASP A 53 46.34 2.88 -9.27
C ASP A 53 45.88 3.41 -7.89
N THR A 54 45.55 2.50 -6.99
CA THR A 54 45.00 2.79 -5.65
C THR A 54 45.90 3.69 -4.79
N GLY A 55 47.14 3.98 -5.24
CA GLY A 55 48.08 4.90 -4.62
C GLY A 55 48.26 6.26 -5.30
N SER A 56 47.52 6.56 -6.38
CA SER A 56 47.71 7.79 -7.15
C SER A 56 47.40 9.06 -6.32
N PRO A 57 48.08 10.19 -6.58
CA PRO A 57 47.81 11.46 -5.90
C PRO A 57 46.33 11.90 -5.99
N GLU A 58 45.66 11.60 -7.09
CA GLU A 58 44.26 11.94 -7.36
C GLU A 58 43.30 11.11 -6.52
N VAL A 59 43.57 9.81 -6.36
CA VAL A 59 42.81 8.91 -5.48
C VAL A 59 42.96 9.34 -4.03
N LYS A 60 44.19 9.63 -3.59
CA LYS A 60 44.48 10.12 -2.23
C LYS A 60 43.79 11.46 -1.94
N LEU A 61 43.77 12.37 -2.91
CA LEU A 61 43.09 13.66 -2.76
C LEU A 61 41.55 13.50 -2.71
N ARG A 62 40.99 12.60 -3.52
CA ARG A 62 39.56 12.25 -3.45
C ARG A 62 39.20 11.73 -2.06
N GLU A 63 39.97 10.77 -1.55
CA GLU A 63 39.76 10.20 -0.21
C GLU A 63 39.89 11.25 0.88
N ALA A 64 40.83 12.19 0.75
CA ALA A 64 40.96 13.32 1.67
C ALA A 64 39.74 14.26 1.63
N LEU A 65 39.20 14.55 0.45
CA LEU A 65 37.98 15.36 0.29
C LEU A 65 36.74 14.64 0.83
N ASP A 66 36.61 13.34 0.59
CA ASP A 66 35.52 12.49 1.09
C ASP A 66 35.55 12.41 2.62
N SER A 67 36.75 12.23 3.17
CA SER A 67 37.01 12.24 4.61
C SER A 67 36.68 13.61 5.22
N HIS A 68 37.03 14.70 4.55
CA HIS A 68 36.69 16.05 4.99
C HIS A 68 35.17 16.28 5.03
N VAL A 69 34.44 15.89 3.98
CA VAL A 69 32.97 15.99 3.95
C VAL A 69 32.35 15.18 5.08
N SER A 70 32.79 13.92 5.26
CA SER A 70 32.26 13.04 6.32
C SER A 70 32.52 13.61 7.71
N THR A 71 33.75 14.05 7.98
CA THR A 71 34.17 14.56 9.30
C THR A 71 33.48 15.88 9.62
N ALA A 72 33.45 16.82 8.67
CA ALA A 72 32.79 18.11 8.86
C ALA A 72 31.28 17.95 9.07
N PHE A 73 30.64 17.07 8.30
CA PHE A 73 29.21 16.80 8.44
C PHE A 73 28.88 16.15 9.78
N ALA A 74 29.64 15.13 10.21
CA ALA A 74 29.47 14.51 11.52
C ALA A 74 29.66 15.52 12.66
N GLY A 75 30.63 16.44 12.55
CA GLY A 75 30.82 17.53 13.50
C GLY A 75 29.61 18.47 13.58
N MET A 76 29.02 18.83 12.44
CA MET A 76 27.81 19.65 12.38
C MET A 76 26.60 18.93 13.01
N VAL A 77 26.42 17.64 12.73
CA VAL A 77 25.31 16.85 13.29
C VAL A 77 25.41 16.76 14.82
N ARG A 78 26.62 16.55 15.36
CA ARG A 78 26.88 16.60 16.81
C ARG A 78 26.57 17.96 17.41
N LEU A 79 26.96 19.04 16.72
CA LEU A 79 26.73 20.41 17.19
C LEU A 79 25.25 20.81 17.19
N LEU A 80 24.45 20.25 16.27
CA LEU A 80 23.00 20.45 16.23
C LEU A 80 22.28 19.74 17.39
N GLY A 81 22.87 18.69 17.97
CA GLY A 81 22.35 18.00 19.16
C GLY A 81 20.98 17.38 18.92
N PHE A 82 20.94 16.24 18.22
CA PHE A 82 19.72 15.43 18.07
C PHE A 82 19.53 14.63 19.37
N GLY A 83 18.40 14.78 20.06
CA GLY A 83 18.15 14.16 21.37
C GLY A 83 18.06 12.63 21.40
N ASP A 84 18.46 11.95 20.32
CA ASP A 84 18.46 10.50 20.14
C ASP A 84 19.74 10.06 19.39
N ALA A 85 20.58 9.28 20.07
CA ALA A 85 21.86 8.79 19.54
C ALA A 85 21.69 7.90 18.28
N LYS A 86 20.56 7.18 18.14
CA LYS A 86 20.29 6.38 16.94
C LYS A 86 19.99 7.26 15.73
N ARG A 87 19.34 8.40 15.97
CA ARG A 87 19.02 9.39 14.95
C ARG A 87 20.27 10.14 14.51
N GLU A 88 21.11 10.53 15.46
CA GLU A 88 22.41 11.14 15.17
C GLU A 88 23.26 10.24 14.26
N ALA A 89 23.34 8.94 14.59
CA ALA A 89 24.05 7.95 13.76
C ALA A 89 23.48 7.87 12.34
N LYS A 90 22.15 7.86 12.20
CA LYS A 90 21.48 7.73 10.89
C LYS A 90 21.58 8.99 10.03
N VAL A 91 21.49 10.17 10.63
CA VAL A 91 21.74 11.44 9.93
C VAL A 91 23.19 11.50 9.49
N THR A 92 24.13 11.09 10.34
CA THR A 92 25.57 11.06 10.03
C THR A 92 25.89 10.11 8.86
N GLU A 93 25.20 8.97 8.76
CA GLU A 93 25.37 7.98 7.68
C GLU A 93 25.07 8.54 6.28
N LEU A 94 24.25 9.60 6.17
CA LEU A 94 23.89 10.22 4.89
C LEU A 94 25.12 10.59 4.05
N ALA A 95 26.12 11.24 4.65
CA ALA A 95 27.32 11.64 3.92
C ALA A 95 28.03 10.41 3.32
N SER A 96 28.16 9.33 4.10
CA SER A 96 28.80 8.10 3.63
C SER A 96 28.02 7.43 2.50
N THR A 97 26.69 7.44 2.51
CA THR A 97 25.88 6.92 1.40
C THR A 97 26.18 7.66 0.10
N TYR A 98 26.23 9.00 0.13
CA TYR A 98 26.45 9.80 -1.09
C TYR A 98 27.89 9.74 -1.62
N LEU A 99 28.87 9.63 -0.74
CA LEU A 99 30.26 9.43 -1.12
C LEU A 99 30.47 8.06 -1.77
N LYS A 100 29.71 7.04 -1.35
CA LYS A 100 29.79 5.68 -1.89
C LYS A 100 29.19 5.49 -3.29
N VAL A 101 28.27 6.36 -3.73
CA VAL A 101 27.60 6.27 -5.05
C VAL A 101 28.56 6.41 -6.25
N GLY A 102 29.84 6.73 -6.02
CA GLY A 102 30.89 6.77 -7.06
C GLY A 102 32.03 5.77 -6.89
N HIS A 103 31.95 4.79 -5.98
CA HIS A 103 32.95 3.73 -5.93
C HIS A 103 32.77 2.80 -7.13
N GLY A 104 33.67 2.90 -8.11
CA GLY A 104 33.66 2.11 -9.35
C GLY A 104 33.51 2.92 -10.64
N THR A 105 33.23 4.23 -10.56
CA THR A 105 33.25 5.13 -11.71
C THR A 105 34.62 5.79 -11.90
N PRO A 106 35.11 5.96 -13.14
CA PRO A 106 36.33 6.73 -13.42
C PRO A 106 36.27 8.13 -12.79
N PHE A 107 37.40 8.61 -12.28
CA PHE A 107 37.50 9.89 -11.54
C PHE A 107 36.90 11.08 -12.30
N VAL A 108 37.12 11.11 -13.62
CA VAL A 108 36.66 12.14 -14.56
C VAL A 108 35.14 12.12 -14.70
N ALA A 109 34.55 10.94 -14.91
CA ALA A 109 33.09 10.76 -14.97
C ALA A 109 32.40 11.15 -13.65
N GLN A 110 33.09 11.01 -12.52
CA GLN A 110 32.58 11.43 -11.21
C GLN A 110 32.73 12.95 -10.99
N ALA A 111 33.80 13.58 -11.49
CA ALA A 111 34.03 15.02 -11.41
C ALA A 111 32.94 15.83 -12.14
N HIS A 112 32.45 15.34 -13.28
CA HIS A 112 31.40 16.00 -14.07
C HIS A 112 29.95 15.65 -13.64
N ARG A 113 29.74 14.66 -12.77
CA ARG A 113 28.39 14.35 -12.23
C ARG A 113 28.00 15.33 -11.13
N ARG A 114 27.05 16.20 -11.44
CA ARG A 114 26.36 17.04 -10.44
C ARG A 114 25.37 16.16 -9.66
N GLN A 115 25.74 15.70 -8.47
CA GLN A 115 24.78 15.07 -7.55
C GLN A 115 23.76 16.13 -7.12
N THR A 116 22.53 16.07 -7.64
CA THR A 116 21.46 17.01 -7.29
C THR A 116 20.69 16.54 -6.06
N PHE A 117 20.45 17.46 -5.14
CA PHE A 117 19.71 17.24 -3.90
C PHE A 117 18.20 17.15 -4.19
N ASN A 118 17.57 16.00 -3.91
CA ASN A 118 16.13 15.98 -3.69
C ASN A 118 15.85 16.17 -2.18
N ARG A 119 15.83 17.45 -1.74
CA ARG A 119 15.61 17.84 -0.33
C ARG A 119 14.36 17.19 0.26
N SER A 120 13.30 17.03 -0.53
CA SER A 120 12.02 16.47 -0.11
C SER A 120 12.11 14.97 0.19
N ALA A 121 12.88 14.20 -0.59
CA ALA A 121 13.06 12.77 -0.38
C ALA A 121 13.88 12.48 0.90
N ILE A 122 14.89 13.31 1.19
CA ILE A 122 15.77 13.13 2.35
C ILE A 122 15.11 13.63 3.64
N PHE A 123 14.32 14.72 3.59
CA PHE A 123 13.48 15.14 4.71
C PHE A 123 12.51 14.01 5.11
N ALA A 124 11.87 13.37 4.14
CA ALA A 124 11.04 12.19 4.38
C ALA A 124 11.84 11.05 5.03
N GLN A 125 13.08 10.79 4.60
CA GLN A 125 13.90 9.70 5.12
C GLN A 125 14.45 9.94 6.54
N CYS A 126 14.78 11.19 6.90
CA CYS A 126 15.19 11.58 8.26
C CYS A 126 14.01 11.66 9.23
N CYS A 127 12.86 12.17 8.77
CA CYS A 127 11.63 12.15 9.56
C CYS A 127 11.09 10.72 9.73
N ARG A 128 11.34 9.79 8.80
CA ARG A 128 10.96 8.36 8.94
C ARG A 128 11.63 7.62 10.12
N ALA A 129 12.47 8.28 10.91
CA ALA A 129 12.80 7.85 12.28
C ALA A 129 11.66 8.15 13.29
N MET A 130 10.45 8.46 12.80
CA MET A 130 9.19 8.43 13.56
C MET A 130 8.72 6.98 13.67
N THR A 131 8.28 6.60 14.85
CA THR A 131 7.79 5.25 15.17
C THR A 131 6.62 4.80 14.28
N GLN A 132 5.91 5.74 13.66
CA GLN A 132 4.71 5.51 12.84
C GLN A 132 5.07 5.33 11.35
N ARG A 133 4.55 4.28 10.72
CA ARG A 133 4.84 3.88 9.33
C ARG A 133 3.55 3.58 8.56
N THR A 134 3.60 3.84 7.25
CA THR A 134 2.56 3.47 6.29
C THR A 134 3.10 2.45 5.27
N ALA A 135 2.23 1.91 4.42
CA ALA A 135 2.69 1.03 3.33
C ALA A 135 3.66 1.72 2.35
N LEU A 136 3.61 3.05 2.20
CA LEU A 136 4.53 3.80 1.33
C LEU A 136 5.98 3.82 1.86
N ASP A 137 6.17 3.48 3.13
CA ASP A 137 7.48 3.44 3.78
C ASP A 137 8.17 2.08 3.65
N GLU A 138 7.46 1.07 3.15
CA GLU A 138 7.90 -0.31 3.05
C GLU A 138 8.65 -0.57 1.73
N VAL A 139 9.65 0.25 1.42
CA VAL A 139 10.46 0.13 0.20
C VAL A 139 11.93 -0.08 0.58
N ASP A 140 12.57 -1.10 0.01
CA ASP A 140 13.98 -1.39 0.27
C ASP A 140 14.93 -0.46 -0.49
N ALA A 141 16.24 -0.58 -0.22
CA ALA A 141 17.27 0.25 -0.85
C ALA A 141 17.32 0.14 -2.38
N LYS A 142 16.79 -0.95 -2.96
CA LYS A 142 16.70 -1.16 -4.41
C LYS A 142 15.42 -0.59 -5.02
N GLY A 143 14.54 -0.01 -4.21
CA GLY A 143 13.27 0.55 -4.64
C GLY A 143 12.13 -0.48 -4.72
N SER A 144 12.34 -1.70 -4.20
CA SER A 144 11.33 -2.76 -4.19
C SER A 144 10.42 -2.66 -2.96
N PHE A 145 9.12 -2.74 -3.17
CA PHE A 145 8.14 -2.77 -2.08
C PHE A 145 8.15 -4.13 -1.34
N LYS A 146 8.29 -4.09 -0.02
CA LYS A 146 8.33 -5.25 0.89
C LYS A 146 7.37 -5.06 2.06
N ARG A 147 6.17 -5.63 1.93
CA ARG A 147 5.12 -5.55 2.94
C ARG A 147 5.56 -6.17 4.27
N THR A 148 5.36 -5.46 5.38
CA THR A 148 5.57 -6.00 6.74
C THR A 148 4.31 -6.75 7.20
N ASP A 149 4.52 -7.88 7.87
CA ASP A 149 3.45 -8.71 8.44
C ASP A 149 2.65 -8.01 9.54
N ALA A 150 1.41 -8.48 9.72
CA ALA A 150 0.52 -8.09 10.81
C ALA A 150 1.00 -8.64 12.16
N THR A 151 0.80 -7.88 13.24
CA THR A 151 1.36 -8.16 14.57
C THR A 151 0.35 -8.67 15.58
N TYR A 152 -0.93 -8.34 15.46
CA TYR A 152 -1.98 -8.90 16.30
C TYR A 152 -2.50 -10.18 15.67
N ARG A 153 -2.17 -11.31 16.29
CA ARG A 153 -2.40 -12.66 15.75
C ARG A 153 -3.18 -13.58 16.70
N ASN A 154 -3.90 -13.01 17.68
CA ASN A 154 -4.72 -13.83 18.58
C ASN A 154 -5.88 -14.47 17.83
N VAL A 155 -6.40 -15.58 18.36
CA VAL A 155 -7.45 -16.39 17.75
C VAL A 155 -8.68 -16.41 18.65
N ILE A 156 -9.85 -16.46 18.03
CA ILE A 156 -11.14 -16.69 18.68
C ILE A 156 -11.39 -18.20 18.73
N GLU A 157 -11.56 -18.76 19.92
CA GLU A 157 -11.75 -20.20 20.14
C GLU A 157 -12.46 -20.50 21.45
N GLU A 158 -13.21 -21.61 21.49
CA GLU A 158 -13.92 -22.06 22.69
C GLU A 158 -12.94 -22.39 23.81
N GLY A 159 -13.23 -21.94 25.05
CA GLY A 159 -12.33 -22.11 26.19
C GLY A 159 -11.06 -21.23 26.17
N GLY A 160 -10.87 -20.45 25.11
CA GLY A 160 -9.76 -19.50 24.98
C GLY A 160 -10.04 -18.15 25.63
N ARG A 161 -9.04 -17.27 25.65
CA ARG A 161 -9.20 -15.86 26.10
C ARG A 161 -10.31 -15.14 25.33
N PHE A 162 -10.33 -15.34 24.02
CA PHE A 162 -11.34 -14.76 23.12
C PHE A 162 -12.33 -15.84 22.70
N GLU A 163 -13.37 -16.07 23.49
CA GLU A 163 -14.44 -17.01 23.13
C GLU A 163 -15.45 -16.45 22.12
N PRO A 164 -15.90 -17.27 21.14
CA PRO A 164 -16.96 -16.87 20.21
C PRO A 164 -18.25 -16.53 20.97
N ALA A 165 -18.65 -15.27 20.89
CA ALA A 165 -19.79 -14.76 21.64
C ALA A 165 -20.59 -13.73 20.82
N TRP A 166 -21.90 -13.82 20.92
CA TRP A 166 -22.83 -12.90 20.29
C TRP A 166 -22.60 -11.48 20.80
N GLY A 167 -22.41 -10.52 19.89
CA GLY A 167 -22.26 -9.12 20.24
C GLY A 167 -20.99 -8.78 21.01
N ARG A 168 -19.99 -9.67 21.13
CA ARG A 168 -18.70 -9.38 21.78
C ARG A 168 -17.72 -8.66 20.87
N TYR A 169 -17.72 -8.99 19.58
CA TYR A 169 -16.70 -8.52 18.64
C TYR A 169 -17.19 -7.38 17.76
N HIS A 170 -16.23 -6.59 17.27
CA HIS A 170 -16.48 -5.51 16.32
C HIS A 170 -15.39 -5.48 15.24
N LEU A 171 -15.77 -5.26 13.99
CA LEU A 171 -14.86 -5.23 12.85
C LEU A 171 -14.71 -3.80 12.32
N TYR A 172 -13.49 -3.26 12.29
CA TYR A 172 -13.20 -1.97 11.67
C TYR A 172 -12.59 -2.18 10.28
N VAL A 173 -13.22 -1.60 9.25
CA VAL A 173 -12.84 -1.81 7.86
C VAL A 173 -12.80 -0.51 7.06
N ALA A 174 -12.07 -0.55 5.95
CA ALA A 174 -12.17 0.39 4.86
C ALA A 174 -12.66 -0.35 3.62
N LEU A 175 -13.77 0.08 3.01
CA LEU A 175 -14.32 -0.56 1.79
C LEU A 175 -13.34 -0.49 0.61
N ALA A 176 -12.41 0.47 0.64
CA ALA A 176 -11.37 0.56 -0.37
C ALA A 176 -10.29 -0.51 -0.26
N CYS A 177 -9.96 -0.95 0.95
CA CYS A 177 -8.83 -1.83 1.20
C CYS A 177 -9.21 -3.28 0.87
N PRO A 178 -8.54 -3.95 -0.09
CA PRO A 178 -8.93 -5.32 -0.49
C PRO A 178 -8.84 -6.34 0.65
N TRP A 179 -7.93 -6.12 1.61
CA TRP A 179 -7.77 -6.98 2.79
C TRP A 179 -8.93 -6.82 3.78
N ALA A 180 -9.32 -5.57 4.04
CA ALA A 180 -10.37 -5.27 5.01
C ALA A 180 -11.77 -5.57 4.44
N ASP A 181 -11.99 -5.16 3.19
CA ASP A 181 -13.22 -5.42 2.47
C ASP A 181 -13.47 -6.92 2.26
N GLY A 182 -12.40 -7.70 2.06
CA GLY A 182 -12.43 -9.17 2.11
C GLY A 182 -13.06 -9.73 3.39
N THR A 183 -12.69 -9.19 4.55
CA THR A 183 -13.26 -9.64 5.83
C THR A 183 -14.73 -9.24 6.00
N LEU A 184 -15.13 -8.07 5.50
CA LEU A 184 -16.53 -7.65 5.51
C LEU A 184 -17.39 -8.50 4.57
N ALA A 185 -16.88 -8.81 3.38
CA ALA A 185 -17.53 -9.73 2.45
C ALA A 185 -17.74 -11.12 3.07
N ALA A 186 -16.73 -11.68 3.74
CA ALA A 186 -16.87 -12.95 4.43
C ALA A 186 -17.90 -12.89 5.57
N LEU A 187 -17.94 -11.79 6.32
CA LEU A 187 -18.96 -11.54 7.34
C LEU A 187 -20.37 -11.57 6.72
N TYR A 188 -20.60 -10.91 5.58
CA TYR A 188 -21.90 -10.97 4.88
C TYR A 188 -22.21 -12.34 4.26
N LEU A 189 -21.21 -13.04 3.74
CA LEU A 189 -21.39 -14.37 3.16
C LEU A 189 -21.78 -15.41 4.22
N LYS A 190 -21.16 -15.35 5.40
CA LYS A 190 -21.53 -16.18 6.56
C LYS A 190 -22.82 -15.71 7.24
N GLY A 191 -23.30 -14.52 6.88
CA GLY A 191 -24.46 -13.89 7.49
C GLY A 191 -24.21 -13.62 8.97
N LEU A 192 -23.10 -12.95 9.30
CA LEU A 192 -22.64 -12.64 10.66
C LEU A 192 -22.87 -11.18 11.05
N GLU A 193 -23.48 -10.36 10.19
CA GLU A 193 -23.72 -8.93 10.42
C GLU A 193 -24.65 -8.62 11.60
N HIS A 194 -25.42 -9.60 12.05
CA HIS A 194 -26.24 -9.52 13.27
C HIS A 194 -25.46 -9.90 14.53
N VAL A 195 -24.35 -10.64 14.41
CA VAL A 195 -23.48 -11.11 15.52
C VAL A 195 -22.33 -10.14 15.81
N ILE A 196 -21.68 -9.68 14.75
CA ILE A 196 -20.44 -8.90 14.78
C ILE A 196 -20.75 -7.52 14.19
N GLY A 197 -20.72 -6.49 15.04
CA GLY A 197 -20.86 -5.11 14.59
C GLY A 197 -19.67 -4.70 13.73
N PHE A 198 -19.83 -3.68 12.90
CA PHE A 198 -18.71 -3.13 12.12
C PHE A 198 -18.78 -1.61 12.00
N SER A 199 -17.64 -1.01 11.72
CA SER A 199 -17.50 0.41 11.41
C SER A 199 -16.69 0.59 10.13
N VAL A 200 -17.05 1.59 9.34
CA VAL A 200 -16.48 1.89 8.03
C VAL A 200 -15.85 3.27 8.06
N VAL A 201 -14.54 3.31 7.82
CA VAL A 201 -13.75 4.56 7.79
C VAL A 201 -13.92 5.32 6.49
N HIS A 202 -13.63 6.62 6.52
CA HIS A 202 -13.59 7.45 5.33
C HIS A 202 -12.45 7.03 4.38
N PRO A 203 -12.67 7.00 3.04
CA PRO A 203 -11.66 6.56 2.07
C PRO A 203 -10.40 7.43 2.02
N THR A 204 -10.54 8.73 2.17
CA THR A 204 -9.43 9.69 2.15
C THR A 204 -8.72 9.76 3.49
N TRP A 205 -7.44 9.40 3.52
CA TRP A 205 -6.60 9.52 4.72
C TRP A 205 -6.44 10.96 5.20
N GLN A 206 -6.39 11.12 6.52
CA GLN A 206 -6.22 12.41 7.19
C GLN A 206 -5.04 12.33 8.16
N ARG A 207 -4.43 13.49 8.50
CA ARG A 207 -3.45 13.56 9.58
C ARG A 207 -4.09 13.10 10.88
N SER A 208 -3.51 12.09 11.50
CA SER A 208 -4.05 11.49 12.72
C SER A 208 -3.81 12.32 13.98
N ARG A 209 -2.77 13.15 13.98
CA ARG A 209 -2.39 14.06 15.07
C ARG A 209 -2.04 15.44 14.49
N PRO A 210 -3.01 16.17 13.90
CA PRO A 210 -2.76 17.44 13.23
C PRO A 210 -2.16 18.51 14.16
N GLU A 211 -2.43 18.42 15.46
CA GLU A 211 -1.88 19.26 16.51
C GLU A 211 -0.39 19.04 16.78
N ASN A 212 0.16 17.87 16.41
CA ASN A 212 1.57 17.56 16.58
C ASN A 212 2.31 17.76 15.24
N PRO A 213 3.06 18.85 15.06
CA PRO A 213 3.76 19.11 13.80
C PRO A 213 4.88 18.10 13.52
N ASN A 214 5.32 17.36 14.54
CA ASN A 214 6.30 16.29 14.42
C ASN A 214 5.65 14.94 14.13
N ASP A 215 4.33 14.86 14.01
CA ASP A 215 3.62 13.65 13.63
C ASP A 215 3.00 13.83 12.24
N MET A 216 3.65 13.23 11.25
CA MET A 216 3.21 13.31 9.86
C MET A 216 2.30 12.15 9.46
N HIS A 217 1.92 11.26 10.39
CA HIS A 217 1.14 10.09 10.07
C HIS A 217 -0.25 10.47 9.56
N CYS A 218 -0.53 10.06 8.33
CA CYS A 218 -1.85 10.12 7.73
C CYS A 218 -2.45 8.71 7.67
N GLY A 219 -3.71 8.56 8.08
CA GLY A 219 -4.36 7.26 8.07
C GLY A 219 -5.88 7.36 8.08
N TRP A 220 -6.51 6.21 8.29
CA TRP A 220 -7.96 6.04 8.27
C TRP A 220 -8.66 6.84 9.38
N ALA A 221 -9.62 7.66 8.99
CA ALA A 221 -10.42 8.50 9.87
C ALA A 221 -11.87 7.99 9.93
N PHE A 222 -12.47 8.04 11.12
CA PHE A 222 -13.90 7.83 11.31
C PHE A 222 -14.65 9.14 11.05
N ARG A 223 -15.73 9.05 10.27
CA ARG A 223 -16.65 10.15 9.93
C ARG A 223 -18.07 9.63 9.93
N ASN A 224 -19.03 10.54 10.10
CA ASN A 224 -20.45 10.24 9.94
C ASN A 224 -20.91 10.62 8.53
N PRO A 225 -21.94 9.94 8.00
CA PRO A 225 -22.69 10.45 6.86
C PRO A 225 -23.12 11.90 7.09
N GLY A 226 -22.89 12.76 6.10
CA GLY A 226 -23.23 14.19 6.17
C GLY A 226 -22.22 15.07 6.92
N ASP A 227 -21.14 14.52 7.51
CA ASP A 227 -20.02 15.33 8.00
C ASP A 227 -19.44 16.17 6.85
N PRO A 228 -18.82 17.34 7.13
CA PRO A 228 -18.15 18.14 6.11
C PRO A 228 -17.16 17.33 5.26
N PRO A 229 -17.07 17.59 3.95
CA PRO A 229 -16.20 16.83 3.06
C PRO A 229 -14.74 17.00 3.44
N LEU A 230 -13.95 15.95 3.20
CA LEU A 230 -12.51 15.95 3.46
C LEU A 230 -11.73 16.30 2.20
N ALA A 231 -10.64 17.06 2.37
CA ALA A 231 -9.61 17.18 1.35
C ALA A 231 -8.52 16.12 1.58
N ASN A 232 -7.66 15.87 0.60
CA ASN A 232 -6.47 15.06 0.86
C ASN A 232 -5.53 15.75 1.88
N SER A 233 -4.48 15.05 2.31
CA SER A 233 -3.52 15.59 3.29
C SER A 233 -2.73 16.84 2.85
N LEU A 234 -2.83 17.23 1.58
CA LEU A 234 -2.28 18.46 1.02
C LEU A 234 -3.33 19.58 0.82
N GLY A 235 -4.60 19.34 1.17
CA GLY A 235 -5.69 20.31 1.02
C GLY A 235 -6.35 20.34 -0.37
N PHE A 236 -6.08 19.36 -1.23
CA PHE A 236 -6.72 19.24 -2.55
C PHE A 236 -7.98 18.37 -2.52
N GLY A 237 -8.97 18.78 -3.30
CA GLY A 237 -10.25 18.07 -3.46
C GLY A 237 -11.23 18.29 -2.31
N ARG A 238 -12.47 17.85 -2.53
CA ARG A 238 -13.54 17.80 -1.53
C ARG A 238 -14.25 16.47 -1.73
N PHE A 239 -14.13 15.59 -0.75
CA PHE A 239 -14.62 14.21 -0.81
C PHE A 239 -15.68 14.03 0.27
N GLU A 240 -16.93 13.84 -0.16
CA GLU A 240 -18.09 13.81 0.71
C GLU A 240 -18.12 12.58 1.62
N CYS A 241 -18.59 12.80 2.85
CA CYS A 241 -18.89 11.74 3.80
C CYS A 241 -20.27 11.14 3.50
N ASP A 242 -20.31 10.04 2.75
CA ASP A 242 -21.55 9.40 2.29
C ASP A 242 -22.13 8.35 3.26
N ASP A 243 -23.30 7.81 2.91
CA ASP A 243 -24.07 6.86 3.73
C ASP A 243 -23.40 5.49 3.91
N ALA A 244 -22.32 5.19 3.17
CA ALA A 244 -21.57 3.95 3.36
C ALA A 244 -20.64 4.01 4.58
N LEU A 245 -20.43 5.20 5.16
CA LEU A 245 -19.67 5.37 6.38
C LEU A 245 -20.46 4.88 7.59
N VAL A 246 -19.77 4.19 8.48
CA VAL A 246 -20.33 3.71 9.75
C VAL A 246 -19.38 4.13 10.85
N ALA A 247 -19.80 5.10 11.65
CA ALA A 247 -18.98 5.65 12.71
C ALA A 247 -18.60 4.60 13.76
N ASP A 248 -17.53 4.87 14.50
CA ASP A 248 -17.16 4.08 15.65
C ASP A 248 -18.04 4.42 16.86
N VAL A 249 -19.09 3.63 17.05
CA VAL A 249 -19.99 3.72 18.22
C VAL A 249 -19.49 2.92 19.44
N VAL A 250 -18.39 2.17 19.29
CA VAL A 250 -17.86 1.28 20.33
C VAL A 250 -16.84 2.01 21.18
N ASN A 251 -15.86 2.66 20.56
CA ASN A 251 -14.78 3.35 21.25
C ASN A 251 -14.82 4.87 21.07
N ASN A 252 -15.69 5.38 20.19
CA ASN A 252 -15.76 6.80 19.80
C ASN A 252 -14.40 7.35 19.30
N CYS A 253 -13.59 6.50 18.66
CA CYS A 253 -12.32 6.89 18.08
C CYS A 253 -12.52 7.83 16.88
N LYS A 254 -11.52 8.68 16.62
CA LYS A 254 -11.47 9.54 15.43
C LYS A 254 -10.62 8.94 14.32
N PHE A 255 -9.67 8.08 14.67
CA PHE A 255 -8.78 7.38 13.75
C PHE A 255 -8.64 5.91 14.11
N VAL A 256 -8.34 5.07 13.12
CA VAL A 256 -7.94 3.67 13.37
C VAL A 256 -6.72 3.59 14.27
N ARG A 257 -5.79 4.56 14.16
CA ARG A 257 -4.65 4.71 15.06
C ARG A 257 -5.04 4.71 16.53
N ASP A 258 -6.17 5.31 16.89
CA ASP A 258 -6.63 5.40 18.28
C ASP A 258 -6.94 4.01 18.86
N LEU A 259 -7.41 3.06 18.03
CA LEU A 259 -7.66 1.66 18.44
C LEU A 259 -6.35 0.94 18.78
N TYR A 260 -5.31 1.16 17.99
CA TYR A 260 -3.99 0.59 18.23
C TYR A 260 -3.34 1.19 19.47
N GLU A 261 -3.42 2.51 19.65
CA GLU A 261 -2.90 3.17 20.86
C GLU A 261 -3.65 2.71 22.12
N LYS A 262 -4.98 2.55 22.06
CA LYS A 262 -5.78 1.93 23.14
C LYS A 262 -5.33 0.50 23.46
N SER A 263 -4.84 -0.23 22.47
CA SER A 263 -4.31 -1.60 22.63
C SER A 263 -2.83 -1.65 22.99
N ASN A 264 -2.24 -0.51 23.39
CA ASN A 264 -0.83 -0.35 23.71
C ASN A 264 0.13 -0.79 22.59
N ASP A 265 -0.28 -0.65 21.33
CA ASP A 265 0.57 -0.98 20.17
C ASP A 265 1.91 -0.22 20.22
N LYS A 266 2.98 -0.92 19.86
CA LYS A 266 4.35 -0.38 19.76
C LYS A 266 4.94 -0.46 18.35
N THR A 267 4.15 -0.94 17.39
CA THR A 267 4.63 -1.28 16.05
C THR A 267 4.57 -0.09 15.10
N GLY A 268 3.61 0.82 15.37
CA GLY A 268 3.39 2.06 14.66
C GLY A 268 2.78 1.88 13.27
N LYS A 269 2.19 0.71 12.98
CA LYS A 269 1.50 0.43 11.71
C LYS A 269 0.01 0.23 11.98
N TYR A 270 -0.79 1.24 11.61
CA TYR A 270 -2.21 1.29 11.94
C TYR A 270 -3.06 0.88 10.73
N SER A 271 -3.17 -0.44 10.50
CA SER A 271 -3.86 -1.01 9.33
C SER A 271 -5.32 -1.42 9.62
N THR A 272 -6.12 -1.51 8.56
CA THR A 272 -7.37 -2.26 8.51
C THR A 272 -7.15 -3.58 7.77
N PRO A 273 -7.91 -4.66 8.06
CA PRO A 273 -8.99 -4.74 9.05
C PRO A 273 -8.47 -4.77 10.49
N VAL A 274 -9.35 -4.44 11.44
CA VAL A 274 -9.13 -4.65 12.88
C VAL A 274 -10.31 -5.43 13.45
N LEU A 275 -10.05 -6.62 13.97
CA LEU A 275 -11.02 -7.38 14.77
C LEU A 275 -10.82 -7.03 16.25
N TRP A 276 -11.83 -6.41 16.84
CA TRP A 276 -11.80 -5.84 18.17
C TRP A 276 -12.65 -6.65 19.15
N ASP A 277 -12.14 -6.86 20.36
CA ASP A 277 -12.93 -7.41 21.47
C ASP A 277 -13.49 -6.26 22.32
N LYS A 278 -14.81 -6.13 22.36
CA LYS A 278 -15.49 -5.11 23.18
C LYS A 278 -15.41 -5.42 24.67
N LYS A 279 -15.24 -6.69 25.05
CA LYS A 279 -15.16 -7.10 26.46
C LYS A 279 -13.82 -6.68 27.07
N GLU A 280 -12.73 -6.95 26.37
CA GLU A 280 -11.38 -6.63 26.84
C GLU A 280 -10.87 -5.26 26.37
N GLY A 281 -11.56 -4.62 25.43
CA GLY A 281 -11.15 -3.30 24.92
C GLY A 281 -9.81 -3.34 24.19
N THR A 282 -9.56 -4.39 23.40
CA THR A 282 -8.28 -4.60 22.70
C THR A 282 -8.45 -5.22 21.32
N ILE A 283 -7.42 -5.09 20.49
CA ILE A 283 -7.34 -5.77 19.19
C ILE A 283 -7.09 -7.26 19.42
N VAL A 284 -7.99 -8.09 18.88
CA VAL A 284 -7.80 -9.54 18.79
C VAL A 284 -6.82 -9.85 17.67
N ASN A 285 -7.13 -9.38 16.46
CA ASN A 285 -6.41 -9.74 15.25
C ASN A 285 -6.48 -8.62 14.19
N ASN A 286 -5.39 -8.40 13.46
CA ASN A 286 -5.33 -7.49 12.30
C ASN A 286 -4.77 -8.15 11.03
N GLU A 287 -4.66 -9.48 11.01
CA GLU A 287 -4.35 -10.29 9.84
C GLU A 287 -5.64 -10.77 9.18
N SER A 288 -5.91 -10.25 7.98
CA SER A 288 -7.12 -10.55 7.21
C SER A 288 -7.39 -12.06 7.04
N MET A 289 -6.36 -12.88 6.81
CA MET A 289 -6.56 -14.32 6.64
C MET A 289 -6.96 -15.05 7.90
N ASP A 290 -6.41 -14.64 9.03
CA ASP A 290 -6.77 -15.26 10.29
C ASP A 290 -8.21 -14.89 10.65
N ILE A 291 -8.61 -13.64 10.37
CA ILE A 291 -10.01 -13.20 10.50
C ILE A 291 -10.94 -14.02 9.60
N LEU A 292 -10.59 -14.23 8.33
CA LEU A 292 -11.38 -15.07 7.42
C LEU A 292 -11.55 -16.50 7.99
N LYS A 293 -10.46 -17.13 8.43
CA LYS A 293 -10.50 -18.48 9.03
C LYS A 293 -11.36 -18.53 10.30
N MET A 294 -11.31 -17.49 11.13
CA MET A 294 -12.15 -17.37 12.32
C MET A 294 -13.63 -17.25 11.94
N PHE A 295 -13.99 -16.38 11.00
CA PHE A 295 -15.38 -16.24 10.53
C PHE A 295 -15.90 -17.51 9.85
N ASN A 296 -15.03 -18.30 9.22
CA ASN A 296 -15.40 -19.56 8.56
C ASN A 296 -16.04 -20.57 9.52
N THR A 297 -15.50 -20.67 10.74
CA THR A 297 -15.76 -21.83 11.63
C THR A 297 -16.17 -21.42 13.04
N LYS A 298 -15.53 -20.41 13.62
CA LYS A 298 -15.64 -20.10 15.05
C LYS A 298 -16.98 -19.50 15.44
N PHE A 299 -17.71 -18.95 14.46
CA PHE A 299 -19.03 -18.34 14.67
C PHE A 299 -20.18 -19.16 14.05
N ASN A 300 -19.96 -20.41 13.62
CA ASN A 300 -20.99 -21.20 12.95
C ASN A 300 -22.27 -21.36 13.79
N LYS A 301 -22.17 -21.41 15.12
CA LYS A 301 -23.34 -21.44 16.02
C LYS A 301 -24.28 -20.22 15.86
N PHE A 302 -23.75 -19.09 15.40
CA PHE A 302 -24.48 -17.83 15.27
C PHE A 302 -24.71 -17.40 13.81
N ALA A 303 -24.01 -18.02 12.86
CA ALA A 303 -24.08 -17.71 11.43
C ALA A 303 -25.47 -18.04 10.85
N LYS A 304 -25.95 -17.23 9.91
CA LYS A 304 -27.15 -17.58 9.12
C LYS A 304 -26.84 -18.65 8.06
N ASN A 305 -25.58 -18.72 7.60
CA ASN A 305 -25.09 -19.71 6.63
C ASN A 305 -23.96 -20.55 7.25
N PRO A 306 -24.24 -21.35 8.31
CA PRO A 306 -23.22 -22.13 9.01
C PRO A 306 -22.56 -23.21 8.13
N GLU A 307 -23.28 -23.74 7.16
CA GLU A 307 -22.86 -24.77 6.21
C GLU A 307 -21.90 -24.26 5.12
N LEU A 308 -21.84 -22.93 4.90
CA LEU A 308 -20.88 -22.35 3.95
C LEU A 308 -19.46 -22.46 4.50
N ASP A 309 -18.71 -23.44 3.99
CA ASP A 309 -17.29 -23.63 4.28
C ASP A 309 -16.43 -23.05 3.14
N LEU A 310 -15.75 -21.95 3.43
CA LEU A 310 -14.87 -21.23 2.50
C LEU A 310 -13.43 -21.75 2.54
N PHE A 311 -13.13 -22.76 3.37
CA PHE A 311 -11.82 -23.40 3.45
C PHE A 311 -11.94 -24.90 3.78
N PRO A 312 -12.60 -25.69 2.92
CA PRO A 312 -12.81 -27.10 3.18
C PRO A 312 -11.49 -27.87 3.16
N ALA A 313 -11.32 -28.80 4.10
CA ALA A 313 -10.04 -29.49 4.32
C ALA A 313 -9.49 -30.20 3.08
N HIS A 314 -10.35 -30.77 2.24
CA HIS A 314 -9.95 -31.47 1.02
C HIS A 314 -9.36 -30.53 -0.07
N LEU A 315 -9.58 -29.21 0.03
CA LEU A 315 -9.00 -28.20 -0.87
C LEU A 315 -7.79 -27.47 -0.28
N ALA A 316 -7.35 -27.81 0.93
CA ALA A 316 -6.27 -27.09 1.61
C ALA A 316 -4.98 -27.03 0.78
N LYS A 317 -4.59 -28.15 0.15
CA LYS A 317 -3.42 -28.22 -0.73
C LYS A 317 -3.58 -27.34 -1.97
N ALA A 318 -4.72 -27.41 -2.64
CA ALA A 318 -5.02 -26.59 -3.81
C ALA A 318 -5.02 -25.09 -3.45
N ALA A 319 -5.50 -24.74 -2.25
CA ALA A 319 -5.51 -23.37 -1.75
C ALA A 319 -4.08 -22.86 -1.45
N GLU A 320 -3.22 -23.70 -0.88
CA GLU A 320 -1.80 -23.36 -0.65
C GLU A 320 -1.07 -23.13 -1.99
N GLU A 321 -1.23 -24.05 -2.95
CA GLU A 321 -0.66 -23.92 -4.29
C GLU A 321 -1.16 -22.69 -5.02
N ALA A 322 -2.45 -22.36 -4.90
CA ALA A 322 -3.04 -21.15 -5.46
C ALA A 322 -2.46 -19.88 -4.81
N ASN A 323 -2.42 -19.83 -3.48
CA ASN A 323 -1.94 -18.67 -2.74
C ASN A 323 -0.47 -18.35 -3.03
N ALA A 324 0.36 -19.39 -3.25
CA ALA A 324 1.79 -19.26 -3.51
C ALA A 324 2.13 -18.38 -4.71
N TRP A 325 1.23 -18.24 -5.69
CA TRP A 325 1.41 -17.33 -6.83
C TRP A 325 0.41 -16.17 -6.84
N ILE A 326 -0.83 -16.35 -6.35
CA ILE A 326 -1.83 -15.27 -6.32
C ILE A 326 -1.39 -14.15 -5.40
N TYR A 327 -0.92 -14.46 -4.18
CA TYR A 327 -0.54 -13.42 -3.24
C TYR A 327 0.67 -12.60 -3.70
N PRO A 328 1.86 -13.18 -3.95
CA PRO A 328 3.04 -12.40 -4.28
C PRO A 328 2.97 -11.71 -5.65
N ASN A 329 2.25 -12.30 -6.62
CA ASN A 329 2.29 -11.84 -8.01
C ASN A 329 1.02 -11.12 -8.46
N ILE A 330 -0.14 -11.31 -7.80
CA ILE A 330 -1.37 -10.56 -8.11
C ILE A 330 -1.73 -9.63 -6.96
N ASN A 331 -2.11 -10.17 -5.79
CA ASN A 331 -2.65 -9.34 -4.69
C ASN A 331 -1.63 -8.32 -4.19
N ASN A 332 -0.38 -8.75 -4.00
CA ASN A 332 0.74 -7.89 -3.64
C ASN A 332 1.49 -7.38 -4.89
N GLY A 333 1.36 -8.08 -6.02
CA GLY A 333 2.00 -7.70 -7.29
C GLY A 333 1.60 -6.31 -7.78
N VAL A 334 0.32 -5.96 -7.69
CA VAL A 334 -0.15 -4.61 -8.05
C VAL A 334 0.47 -3.51 -7.18
N TYR A 335 0.68 -3.77 -5.88
CA TYR A 335 1.35 -2.83 -4.98
C TYR A 335 2.86 -2.78 -5.24
N ARG A 336 3.49 -3.91 -5.57
CA ARG A 336 4.90 -3.96 -6.01
C ARG A 336 5.11 -3.05 -7.23
N CYS A 337 4.19 -3.06 -8.18
CA CYS A 337 4.21 -2.15 -9.33
C CYS A 337 4.04 -0.69 -8.89
N GLY A 338 2.94 -0.39 -8.18
CA GLY A 338 2.55 0.97 -7.86
C GLY A 338 3.45 1.72 -6.88
N PHE A 339 4.14 0.99 -6.00
CA PHE A 339 5.04 1.55 -5.00
C PHE A 339 6.52 1.44 -5.34
N ALA A 340 6.87 0.82 -6.48
CA ALA A 340 8.23 0.80 -6.98
C ALA A 340 8.81 2.21 -7.07
N LYS A 341 10.07 2.37 -6.66
CA LYS A 341 10.80 3.66 -6.72
C LYS A 341 11.88 3.69 -7.80
N THR A 342 12.07 2.59 -8.52
CA THR A 342 13.01 2.44 -9.64
C THR A 342 12.30 1.77 -10.81
N GLN A 343 12.75 2.07 -12.04
CA GLN A 343 12.21 1.44 -13.25
C GLN A 343 12.41 -0.08 -13.23
N GLU A 344 13.59 -0.55 -12.81
CA GLU A 344 13.92 -1.98 -12.71
C GLU A 344 12.97 -2.73 -11.76
N ALA A 345 12.70 -2.19 -10.56
CA ALA A 345 11.79 -2.84 -9.62
C ALA A 345 10.34 -2.89 -10.16
N TYR A 346 9.93 -1.85 -10.89
CA TYR A 346 8.64 -1.82 -11.57
C TYR A 346 8.57 -2.85 -12.71
N ASP A 347 9.59 -2.91 -13.58
CA ASP A 347 9.63 -3.81 -14.74
C ASP A 347 9.55 -5.29 -14.32
N ILE A 348 10.25 -5.65 -13.23
CA ILE A 348 10.17 -6.99 -12.64
C ILE A 348 8.75 -7.25 -12.12
N ALA A 349 8.20 -6.32 -11.33
CA ALA A 349 6.89 -6.50 -10.70
C ALA A 349 5.77 -6.60 -11.73
N VAL A 350 5.79 -5.77 -12.77
CA VAL A 350 4.74 -5.74 -13.80
C VAL A 350 4.82 -6.96 -14.72
N LYS A 351 6.03 -7.48 -14.98
CA LYS A 351 6.22 -8.75 -15.71
C LYS A 351 5.67 -9.94 -14.92
N ASP A 352 5.97 -10.03 -13.62
CA ASP A 352 5.45 -11.08 -12.74
C ASP A 352 3.91 -11.03 -12.68
N LEU A 353 3.35 -9.82 -12.58
CA LEU A 353 1.90 -9.58 -12.55
C LEU A 353 1.24 -10.04 -13.84
N ALA A 354 1.77 -9.62 -15.00
CA ALA A 354 1.23 -10.02 -16.31
C ALA A 354 1.20 -11.55 -16.46
N GLY A 355 2.32 -12.22 -16.18
CA GLY A 355 2.39 -13.69 -16.24
C GLY A 355 1.44 -14.38 -15.27
N ALA A 356 1.20 -13.81 -14.10
CA ALA A 356 0.24 -14.35 -13.14
C ALA A 356 -1.23 -14.13 -13.56
N LEU A 357 -1.57 -13.00 -14.19
CA LEU A 357 -2.89 -12.77 -14.77
C LEU A 357 -3.16 -13.75 -15.91
N ASP A 358 -2.20 -13.96 -16.80
CA ASP A 358 -2.31 -14.95 -17.88
C ASP A 358 -2.48 -16.37 -17.33
N LYS A 359 -1.77 -16.72 -16.24
CA LYS A 359 -1.97 -17.99 -15.54
C LYS A 359 -3.39 -18.11 -14.97
N ALA A 360 -3.91 -17.06 -14.34
CA ALA A 360 -5.26 -17.06 -13.76
C ALA A 360 -6.33 -17.18 -14.84
N GLU A 361 -6.19 -16.45 -15.95
CA GLU A 361 -7.07 -16.53 -17.12
C GLU A 361 -7.13 -17.95 -17.69
N ASN A 362 -5.98 -18.57 -17.93
CA ASN A 362 -5.88 -19.93 -18.45
C ASN A 362 -6.42 -21.00 -17.49
N LEU A 363 -6.27 -20.79 -16.18
CA LEU A 363 -6.84 -21.66 -15.16
C LEU A 363 -8.37 -21.58 -15.18
N LEU A 364 -8.91 -20.35 -15.15
CA LEU A 364 -10.34 -20.09 -15.06
C LEU A 364 -11.10 -20.36 -16.37
N ALA A 365 -10.40 -20.57 -17.48
CA ALA A 365 -10.97 -21.12 -18.69
C ALA A 365 -11.41 -22.60 -18.52
N LYS A 366 -10.82 -23.33 -17.57
CA LYS A 366 -10.99 -24.79 -17.41
C LYS A 366 -11.86 -25.19 -16.22
N GLN A 367 -11.98 -24.32 -15.23
CA GLN A 367 -12.70 -24.59 -13.98
C GLN A 367 -13.34 -23.30 -13.48
N ARG A 368 -14.42 -23.43 -12.69
CA ARG A 368 -15.22 -22.29 -12.25
C ARG A 368 -14.48 -21.37 -11.28
N TYR A 369 -13.74 -21.95 -10.34
CA TYR A 369 -13.03 -21.25 -9.26
C TYR A 369 -11.55 -21.64 -9.22
N VAL A 370 -10.76 -20.93 -8.44
CA VAL A 370 -9.29 -21.10 -8.39
C VAL A 370 -8.90 -22.49 -7.85
N CYS A 371 -9.71 -23.06 -6.96
CA CYS A 371 -9.48 -24.37 -6.35
C CYS A 371 -10.45 -25.45 -6.89
N GLY A 372 -10.97 -25.30 -8.11
CA GLY A 372 -11.90 -26.25 -8.74
C GLY A 372 -13.31 -25.70 -8.84
N ASP A 373 -14.32 -26.45 -8.39
CA ASP A 373 -15.75 -26.10 -8.54
C ASP A 373 -16.41 -25.57 -7.26
N THR A 374 -15.64 -25.40 -6.18
CA THR A 374 -16.11 -24.83 -4.91
C THR A 374 -15.50 -23.46 -4.69
N PHE A 375 -16.33 -22.48 -4.34
CA PHE A 375 -15.87 -21.13 -3.98
C PHE A 375 -15.16 -21.16 -2.63
N THR A 376 -13.97 -20.56 -2.54
CA THR A 376 -13.12 -20.56 -1.34
C THR A 376 -12.60 -19.17 -0.98
N PHE A 377 -11.86 -19.06 0.13
CA PHE A 377 -11.10 -17.83 0.44
C PHE A 377 -10.09 -17.44 -0.62
N MET A 378 -9.59 -18.38 -1.43
CA MET A 378 -8.69 -18.03 -2.52
C MET A 378 -9.41 -17.22 -3.58
N ASP A 379 -10.68 -17.56 -3.83
CA ASP A 379 -11.50 -16.83 -4.78
C ASP A 379 -11.84 -15.43 -4.28
N LEU A 380 -12.26 -15.33 -3.02
CA LEU A 380 -12.50 -14.06 -2.36
C LEU A 380 -11.26 -13.13 -2.44
N ARG A 381 -10.07 -13.66 -2.14
CA ARG A 381 -8.82 -12.88 -2.19
C ARG A 381 -8.47 -12.41 -3.60
N LEU A 382 -8.58 -13.30 -4.59
CA LEU A 382 -8.29 -12.96 -5.98
C LEU A 382 -9.29 -11.90 -6.46
N PHE A 383 -10.58 -12.13 -6.25
CA PHE A 383 -11.66 -11.21 -6.57
C PHE A 383 -11.43 -9.80 -6.01
N MET A 384 -11.04 -9.67 -4.74
CA MET A 384 -10.80 -8.36 -4.12
C MET A 384 -9.71 -7.54 -4.81
N THR A 385 -8.74 -8.20 -5.47
CA THR A 385 -7.76 -7.50 -6.31
C THR A 385 -8.34 -7.23 -7.71
N LEU A 386 -8.95 -8.23 -8.34
CA LEU A 386 -9.44 -8.12 -9.70
C LEU A 386 -10.53 -7.04 -9.88
N VAL A 387 -11.49 -6.95 -8.94
CA VAL A 387 -12.56 -5.92 -8.97
C VAL A 387 -12.02 -4.50 -8.83
N ARG A 388 -10.77 -4.33 -8.38
CA ARG A 388 -10.07 -3.04 -8.26
C ARG A 388 -9.09 -2.79 -9.41
N PHE A 389 -8.88 -3.76 -10.29
CA PHE A 389 -7.82 -3.70 -11.30
C PHE A 389 -8.05 -2.58 -12.32
N ASP A 390 -9.13 -2.63 -13.07
CA ASP A 390 -9.43 -1.64 -14.11
C ASP A 390 -9.75 -0.24 -13.54
N PRO A 391 -10.57 -0.11 -12.47
CA PRO A 391 -10.94 1.21 -11.94
C PRO A 391 -9.81 1.95 -11.23
N VAL A 392 -8.77 1.22 -10.80
CA VAL A 392 -7.67 1.78 -10.00
C VAL A 392 -6.32 1.36 -10.56
N TYR A 393 -5.96 0.09 -10.48
CA TYR A 393 -4.56 -0.35 -10.61
C TYR A 393 -3.95 -0.06 -11.99
N VAL A 394 -4.74 -0.20 -13.06
CA VAL A 394 -4.28 0.08 -14.44
C VAL A 394 -3.62 1.46 -14.55
N VAL A 395 -4.29 2.50 -14.05
CA VAL A 395 -3.77 3.88 -14.10
C VAL A 395 -2.91 4.18 -12.88
N TYR A 396 -3.46 3.94 -11.69
CA TYR A 396 -2.88 4.40 -10.43
C TYR A 396 -1.55 3.71 -10.11
N PHE A 397 -1.51 2.39 -10.31
CA PHE A 397 -0.32 1.56 -10.10
C PHE A 397 0.42 1.22 -11.39
N LYS A 398 0.02 1.84 -12.51
CA LYS A 398 0.64 1.67 -13.83
C LYS A 398 0.63 0.20 -14.28
N THR A 399 -0.36 -0.59 -13.90
CA THR A 399 -0.45 -2.00 -14.31
C THR A 399 -1.07 -2.15 -15.70
N ASN A 400 -0.70 -1.28 -16.64
CA ASN A 400 -1.35 -1.09 -17.94
C ASN A 400 -0.91 -2.10 -19.03
N VAL A 401 -0.57 -3.33 -18.63
CA VAL A 401 -0.30 -4.45 -19.55
C VAL A 401 -1.55 -4.94 -20.28
N GLY A 402 -2.72 -4.56 -19.77
CA GLY A 402 -4.05 -4.87 -20.27
C GLY A 402 -5.09 -4.46 -19.23
N THR A 403 -6.36 -4.58 -19.57
CA THR A 403 -7.50 -4.43 -18.64
C THR A 403 -8.19 -5.78 -18.48
N ILE A 404 -8.77 -6.05 -17.32
CA ILE A 404 -9.53 -7.28 -17.10
C ILE A 404 -10.72 -7.35 -18.06
N GLU A 405 -11.49 -6.26 -18.21
CA GLU A 405 -12.67 -6.22 -19.06
C GLU A 405 -12.36 -6.55 -20.53
N MET A 406 -11.28 -5.99 -21.09
CA MET A 406 -10.98 -6.13 -22.53
C MET A 406 -10.06 -7.29 -22.87
N ASN A 407 -9.14 -7.67 -21.98
CA ASN A 407 -8.06 -8.61 -22.30
C ASN A 407 -8.24 -9.98 -21.65
N TYR A 408 -9.08 -10.09 -20.61
CA TYR A 408 -9.18 -11.30 -19.79
C TYR A 408 -10.65 -11.75 -19.62
N PRO A 409 -11.27 -12.33 -20.66
CA PRO A 409 -12.69 -12.66 -20.64
C PRO A 409 -13.09 -13.68 -19.57
N ASN A 410 -12.23 -14.66 -19.24
CA ASN A 410 -12.54 -15.62 -18.17
C ASN A 410 -12.45 -14.95 -16.80
N LEU A 411 -11.44 -14.13 -16.55
CA LEU A 411 -11.33 -13.33 -15.33
C LEU A 411 -12.49 -12.35 -15.19
N PHE A 412 -12.92 -11.68 -16.25
CA PHE A 412 -14.05 -10.76 -16.18
C PHE A 412 -15.35 -11.50 -15.82
N ASN A 413 -15.65 -12.61 -16.49
CA ASN A 413 -16.80 -13.45 -16.15
C ASN A 413 -16.69 -14.04 -14.72
N TYR A 414 -15.48 -14.30 -14.24
CA TYR A 414 -15.20 -14.77 -12.87
C TYR A 414 -15.49 -13.69 -11.83
N ILE A 415 -15.11 -12.44 -12.09
CA ILE A 415 -15.47 -11.30 -11.23
C ILE A 415 -17.00 -11.16 -11.16
N LYS A 416 -17.70 -11.26 -12.31
CA LYS A 416 -19.17 -11.17 -12.36
C LYS A 416 -19.84 -12.28 -11.56
N ASP A 417 -19.39 -13.53 -11.72
CA ASP A 417 -19.87 -14.69 -10.96
C ASP A 417 -19.74 -14.46 -9.45
N ILE A 418 -18.57 -14.02 -8.99
CA ILE A 418 -18.32 -13.79 -7.55
C ILE A 418 -19.09 -12.58 -7.03
N TYR A 419 -19.18 -11.49 -7.80
CA TYR A 419 -19.95 -10.30 -7.41
C TYR A 419 -21.42 -10.64 -7.13
N GLN A 420 -21.97 -11.59 -7.89
CA GLN A 420 -23.35 -12.09 -7.78
C GLN A 420 -23.50 -13.26 -6.78
N PHE A 421 -22.42 -13.73 -6.18
CA PHE A 421 -22.44 -14.84 -5.24
C PHE A 421 -22.94 -14.39 -3.85
N GLY A 422 -24.12 -14.87 -3.46
CA GLY A 422 -24.71 -14.59 -2.16
C GLY A 422 -24.85 -13.08 -1.88
N ASN A 423 -24.31 -12.61 -0.75
CA ASN A 423 -24.32 -11.20 -0.36
C ASN A 423 -23.00 -10.45 -0.71
N MET A 424 -22.17 -10.97 -1.62
CA MET A 424 -20.85 -10.39 -1.93
C MET A 424 -20.92 -8.90 -2.31
N SER A 425 -21.86 -8.54 -3.18
CA SER A 425 -22.00 -7.18 -3.70
C SER A 425 -22.19 -6.11 -2.62
N LYS A 426 -22.71 -6.47 -1.43
CA LYS A 426 -22.90 -5.54 -0.31
C LYS A 426 -21.60 -4.96 0.24
N ALA A 427 -20.48 -5.67 0.09
CA ALA A 427 -19.17 -5.16 0.51
C ALA A 427 -18.55 -4.20 -0.52
N ILE A 428 -18.93 -4.34 -1.81
CA ILE A 428 -18.23 -3.65 -2.88
C ILE A 428 -18.78 -2.24 -3.11
N ASN A 429 -18.03 -1.25 -2.65
CA ASN A 429 -18.29 0.17 -2.92
C ASN A 429 -17.23 0.76 -3.86
N MET A 430 -17.56 0.84 -5.15
CA MET A 430 -16.62 1.32 -6.18
C MET A 430 -16.20 2.79 -5.98
N ARG A 431 -17.09 3.62 -5.43
CA ARG A 431 -16.80 5.01 -5.11
C ARG A 431 -15.72 5.10 -4.03
N HIS A 432 -15.85 4.36 -2.93
CA HIS A 432 -14.85 4.32 -1.85
C HIS A 432 -13.53 3.73 -2.35
N ILE A 433 -13.59 2.65 -3.14
CA ILE A 433 -12.41 2.05 -3.79
C ILE A 433 -11.63 3.12 -4.55
N LYS A 434 -12.23 3.79 -5.53
CA LYS A 434 -11.52 4.80 -6.33
C LYS A 434 -11.07 5.98 -5.47
N MET A 435 -11.95 6.49 -4.62
CA MET A 435 -11.65 7.64 -3.78
C MET A 435 -10.42 7.41 -2.91
N HIS A 436 -10.29 6.27 -2.23
CA HIS A 436 -9.13 6.03 -1.38
C HIS A 436 -7.82 6.10 -2.14
N TYR A 437 -7.66 5.31 -3.20
CA TYR A 437 -6.40 5.22 -3.93
C TYR A 437 -6.01 6.57 -4.50
N PHE A 438 -6.92 7.26 -5.19
CA PHE A 438 -6.59 8.52 -5.84
C PHE A 438 -6.42 9.70 -4.87
N THR A 439 -6.87 9.61 -3.62
CA THR A 439 -6.85 10.76 -2.68
C THR A 439 -5.91 10.59 -1.48
N SER A 440 -5.53 9.36 -1.10
CA SER A 440 -4.81 9.12 0.15
C SER A 440 -3.28 9.18 0.02
N HIS A 441 -2.74 9.03 -1.20
CA HIS A 441 -1.29 9.04 -1.44
C HIS A 441 -0.88 10.23 -2.33
N PRO A 442 -0.66 11.42 -1.75
CA PRO A 442 -0.29 12.61 -2.52
C PRO A 442 1.03 12.46 -3.27
N ASP A 443 1.92 11.57 -2.82
CA ASP A 443 3.17 11.23 -3.50
C ASP A 443 2.96 10.59 -4.88
N LEU A 444 1.81 9.95 -5.10
CA LEU A 444 1.45 9.31 -6.37
C LEU A 444 0.43 10.13 -7.16
N ASN A 445 -0.45 10.86 -6.48
CA ASN A 445 -1.45 11.71 -7.12
C ASN A 445 -1.68 13.00 -6.31
N LYS A 446 -0.82 13.99 -6.54
CA LYS A 446 -0.75 15.24 -5.77
C LYS A 446 -2.09 15.99 -5.67
N PHE A 447 -2.81 16.13 -6.78
CA PHE A 447 -4.04 16.93 -6.88
C PHE A 447 -5.31 16.16 -6.54
N ALA A 448 -5.20 14.89 -6.10
CA ALA A 448 -6.32 14.05 -5.71
C ALA A 448 -7.42 13.89 -6.78
N ILE A 449 -7.06 14.02 -8.07
CA ILE A 449 -8.00 13.82 -9.17
C ILE A 449 -8.35 12.35 -9.28
N ILE A 450 -9.64 12.04 -9.25
CA ILE A 450 -10.18 10.69 -9.44
C ILE A 450 -10.56 10.55 -10.92
N PRO A 451 -9.92 9.66 -11.70
CA PRO A 451 -10.29 9.42 -13.08
C PRO A 451 -11.74 8.96 -13.20
N LYS A 452 -12.46 9.46 -14.22
CA LYS A 452 -13.86 9.06 -14.47
C LYS A 452 -13.96 7.55 -14.70
N GLY A 453 -13.11 6.99 -15.56
CA GLY A 453 -13.15 5.56 -15.91
C GLY A 453 -14.48 5.13 -16.54
N ARG A 454 -14.55 3.89 -17.02
CA ARG A 454 -15.82 3.24 -17.36
C ARG A 454 -16.31 2.46 -16.15
N ASP A 455 -17.62 2.43 -15.94
CA ASP A 455 -18.22 1.56 -14.94
C ASP A 455 -18.25 0.12 -15.46
N MET A 456 -17.70 -0.81 -14.70
CA MET A 456 -17.73 -2.23 -15.04
C MET A 456 -19.15 -2.78 -14.84
N ASP A 457 -19.68 -3.51 -15.82
CA ASP A 457 -20.93 -4.25 -15.70
C ASP A 457 -20.72 -5.53 -14.84
N LEU A 458 -20.69 -5.35 -13.52
CA LEU A 458 -20.51 -6.44 -12.56
C LEU A 458 -21.81 -7.25 -12.34
N ALA A 459 -22.96 -6.63 -12.55
CA ALA A 459 -24.28 -7.21 -12.27
C ALA A 459 -24.91 -7.93 -13.48
N GLY A 460 -24.42 -7.67 -14.70
CA GLY A 460 -24.91 -8.35 -15.89
C GLY A 460 -24.55 -9.84 -15.95
N PRO A 461 -25.05 -10.57 -16.95
CA PRO A 461 -24.88 -12.01 -17.05
C PRO A 461 -23.41 -12.43 -17.23
N HIS A 462 -23.07 -13.63 -16.76
CA HIS A 462 -21.78 -14.29 -16.94
C HIS A 462 -21.96 -15.74 -17.40
N ASN A 463 -20.93 -16.32 -18.01
CA ASN A 463 -20.99 -17.65 -18.63
C ASN A 463 -20.46 -18.81 -17.74
N ARG A 464 -20.49 -18.65 -16.40
CA ARG A 464 -19.79 -19.57 -15.46
C ARG A 464 -20.68 -20.50 -14.64
N GLY A 465 -22.00 -20.56 -14.92
CA GLY A 465 -22.93 -21.45 -14.21
C GLY A 465 -22.70 -22.96 -14.50
N LYS A 466 -23.21 -23.85 -13.63
CA LYS A 466 -23.11 -25.30 -13.82
C LYS A 466 -23.81 -25.72 -15.13
N GLY A 467 -23.06 -26.32 -16.06
CA GLY A 467 -23.58 -26.83 -17.35
C GLY A 467 -23.40 -25.91 -18.55
N GLY A 468 -22.34 -25.07 -18.58
CA GLY A 468 -22.06 -24.13 -19.66
C GLY A 468 -22.10 -24.72 -21.08
N LYS A 469 -23.27 -24.70 -21.70
CA LYS A 469 -23.41 -24.29 -23.09
C LYS A 469 -23.73 -22.81 -23.07
N ALA A 470 -22.91 -22.03 -23.79
CA ALA A 470 -23.25 -20.66 -24.10
C ALA A 470 -24.69 -20.63 -24.65
N VAL A 471 -25.58 -19.88 -23.99
CA VAL A 471 -26.78 -19.44 -24.68
C VAL A 471 -26.27 -18.50 -25.76
N GLU A 472 -26.34 -18.95 -27.01
CA GLU A 472 -26.32 -18.07 -28.16
C GLU A 472 -27.26 -16.91 -27.85
N VAL A 473 -26.71 -15.71 -27.73
CA VAL A 473 -27.50 -14.48 -27.74
C VAL A 473 -27.97 -14.30 -29.19
N SER A 474 -28.89 -15.15 -29.65
CA SER A 474 -29.56 -14.98 -30.93
C SER A 474 -30.89 -14.26 -30.70
N CYS A 475 -30.92 -13.04 -31.21
CA CYS A 475 -32.07 -12.33 -31.75
C CYS A 475 -33.24 -11.86 -30.85
N TRP A 476 -33.48 -12.35 -29.63
CA TRP A 476 -34.72 -11.96 -28.92
C TRP A 476 -34.79 -10.51 -28.42
N ALA A 477 -33.66 -9.89 -28.05
CA ALA A 477 -33.64 -8.48 -27.63
C ALA A 477 -33.93 -7.51 -28.80
N LYS A 478 -33.53 -7.86 -30.03
CA LYS A 478 -33.80 -7.07 -31.24
C LYS A 478 -35.23 -7.27 -31.76
N VAL A 479 -35.84 -8.43 -31.49
CA VAL A 479 -37.23 -8.70 -31.85
C VAL A 479 -38.21 -7.92 -30.94
N MET A 480 -37.89 -7.74 -29.66
CA MET A 480 -38.73 -6.93 -28.76
C MET A 480 -38.67 -5.43 -29.04
N GLU A 481 -37.58 -4.93 -29.63
CA GLU A 481 -37.48 -3.54 -30.12
C GLU A 481 -38.30 -3.29 -31.39
N LEU A 482 -38.58 -4.33 -32.19
CA LEU A 482 -39.37 -4.26 -33.43
C LEU A 482 -40.88 -4.43 -33.23
N ILE A 483 -41.34 -4.83 -32.02
CA ILE A 483 -42.76 -5.10 -31.74
C ILE A 483 -43.38 -4.02 -30.81
N SER A 484 -42.61 -3.04 -30.36
CA SER A 484 -43.17 -1.93 -29.57
C SER A 484 -43.90 -0.93 -30.50
N PRO A 485 -45.22 -0.69 -30.34
CA PRO A 485 -45.91 0.30 -31.14
C PRO A 485 -45.47 1.70 -30.71
N SER A 486 -45.02 2.50 -31.69
CA SER A 486 -44.65 3.90 -31.51
C SER A 486 -45.78 4.68 -30.81
N PRO A 487 -45.49 5.50 -29.78
CA PRO A 487 -46.49 6.38 -29.19
C PRO A 487 -46.90 7.45 -30.21
N LYS A 488 -48.21 7.59 -30.43
CA LYS A 488 -48.82 8.74 -31.12
C LYS A 488 -48.86 9.95 -30.19
#